data_AF-A0A932N9A0-F1
#
_entry.id   AF-A0A932N9A0-F1
#
_cell.length_a   1.000
_cell.length_b   1.000
_cell.length_c   1.000
_cell.angle_alpha   90.00
_cell.angle_beta   90.00
_cell.angle_gamma   90.00
#
_symmetry.space_group_name_H-M   'P 1'
#
loop_
_entity.id
_entity.type
_entity.pdbx_description
1 polymer ?
#
loop_
_entity_poly.entity_id
_entity_poly.type
_entity_poly.pdbx_seq_one_letter_code
_entity_poly.pdbx_strand_id
1 'polypeptide(L)'
;MSPNTFSRLMAGYVIAVGGTALHDVAEFGAPSIQNTIPFFILAGALLFVWRRWPRLARAARITLLAFVMLALTGGGLASVLPLAFWPWKPEQSAEHYLVHVAWTMSLAVFAWMIFKQKRATAQ
;
A
#
# COMPACT_ATOMS: atom_id res chain seq x y z
N MET A 1 10.26 -18.41 0.07
CA MET A 1 9.76 -17.64 -1.10
C MET A 1 10.77 -17.76 -2.22
N SER A 2 10.35 -18.07 -3.45
CA SER A 2 11.27 -18.14 -4.59
C SER A 2 11.79 -16.76 -4.99
N PRO A 3 12.96 -16.65 -5.64
CA PRO A 3 13.48 -15.38 -6.14
C PRO A 3 12.49 -14.66 -7.05
N ASN A 4 11.86 -15.38 -8.01
CA ASN A 4 10.91 -14.79 -8.94
C ASN A 4 9.66 -14.21 -8.25
N THR A 5 9.13 -14.92 -7.24
CA THR A 5 8.02 -14.40 -6.43
C THR A 5 8.43 -13.14 -5.69
N PHE A 6 9.62 -13.13 -5.09
CA PHE A 6 10.11 -11.98 -4.35
C PHE A 6 10.28 -10.76 -5.26
N SER A 7 10.91 -10.91 -6.43
CA SER A 7 11.08 -9.80 -7.38
C SER A 7 9.75 -9.21 -7.83
N ARG A 8 8.72 -10.04 -8.07
CA ARG A 8 7.38 -9.56 -8.43
C ARG A 8 6.72 -8.77 -7.29
N LEU A 9 6.83 -9.26 -6.06
CA LEU A 9 6.30 -8.54 -4.89
C LEU A 9 7.07 -7.24 -4.63
N MET A 10 8.39 -7.24 -4.84
CA MET A 10 9.21 -6.03 -4.75
C MET A 10 8.82 -5.00 -5.81
N ALA A 11 8.53 -5.43 -7.04
CA ALA A 11 8.02 -4.52 -8.08
C ALA A 11 6.68 -3.90 -7.66
N GLY A 12 5.73 -4.71 -7.17
CA GLY A 12 4.46 -4.21 -6.64
C GLY A 12 4.65 -3.25 -5.46
N TYR A 13 5.59 -3.54 -4.56
CA TYR A 13 5.94 -2.67 -3.45
C TYR A 13 6.51 -1.33 -3.90
N VAL A 14 7.44 -1.33 -4.86
CA VAL A 14 8.01 -0.08 -5.43
C VAL A 14 6.92 0.75 -6.10
N ILE A 15 6.00 0.11 -6.84
CA ILE A 15 4.84 0.77 -7.45
C ILE A 15 3.94 1.40 -6.37
N ALA A 16 3.63 0.65 -5.31
CA ALA A 16 2.81 1.13 -4.20
C ALA A 16 3.46 2.32 -3.48
N VAL A 17 4.74 2.20 -3.07
CA VAL A 17 5.49 3.29 -2.43
C VAL A 17 5.58 4.51 -3.34
N GLY A 18 5.89 4.31 -4.62
CA GLY A 18 5.94 5.40 -5.61
C GLY A 18 4.60 6.11 -5.75
N GLY A 19 3.49 5.35 -5.78
CA GLY A 19 2.15 5.93 -5.80
C GLY A 19 1.83 6.73 -4.52
N THR A 20 2.20 6.21 -3.34
CA THR A 20 2.02 6.94 -2.07
C THR A 20 2.86 8.21 -2.03
N ALA A 21 4.10 8.16 -2.53
CA ALA A 21 4.97 9.33 -2.62
C ALA A 21 4.42 10.39 -3.59
N LEU A 22 3.94 9.98 -4.76
CA LEU A 22 3.31 10.88 -5.73
C LEU A 22 2.04 11.53 -5.16
N HIS A 23 1.21 10.74 -4.47
CA HIS A 23 0.06 11.26 -3.73
C HIS A 23 0.49 12.33 -2.73
N ASP A 24 1.44 12.02 -1.85
CA ASP A 24 1.85 12.96 -0.80
C ASP A 24 2.47 14.23 -1.38
N VAL A 25 3.24 14.13 -2.47
CA VAL A 25 3.79 15.32 -3.16
C VAL A 25 2.68 16.15 -3.80
N ALA A 26 1.70 15.52 -4.46
CA ALA A 26 0.61 16.24 -5.10
C ALA A 26 -0.29 16.94 -4.06
N GLU A 27 -0.58 16.28 -2.93
CA GLU A 27 -1.50 16.79 -1.92
C GLU A 27 -0.82 17.75 -0.91
N PHE A 28 0.47 17.53 -0.62
CA PHE A 28 1.17 18.20 0.48
C PHE A 28 2.53 18.80 0.09
N GLY A 29 2.96 18.69 -1.18
CA GLY A 29 4.20 19.26 -1.70
C GLY A 29 5.47 18.46 -1.39
N ALA A 30 5.40 17.40 -0.58
CA ALA A 30 6.53 16.54 -0.24
C ALA A 30 6.06 15.15 0.22
N PRO A 31 6.91 14.10 0.12
CA PRO A 31 6.59 12.79 0.70
C PRO A 31 6.34 12.91 2.21
N SER A 32 5.20 12.40 2.68
CA SER A 32 4.79 12.59 4.06
C SER A 32 5.49 11.64 5.02
N ILE A 33 5.94 12.19 6.15
CA ILE A 33 6.43 11.41 7.29
C ILE A 33 5.31 10.60 7.96
N GLN A 34 4.04 10.92 7.68
CA GLN A 34 2.87 10.27 8.26
C GLN A 34 2.28 9.18 7.34
N ASN A 35 2.61 9.19 6.04
CA ASN A 35 2.03 8.27 5.06
C ASN A 35 3.11 7.50 4.29
N THR A 36 3.84 8.15 3.37
CA THR A 36 4.88 7.51 2.56
C THR A 36 5.94 6.80 3.39
N ILE A 37 6.51 7.47 4.40
CA ILE A 37 7.62 6.90 5.19
C ILE A 37 7.17 5.67 6.00
N PRO A 38 6.08 5.72 6.79
CA PRO A 38 5.57 4.54 7.49
C PRO A 38 5.22 3.40 6.55
N PHE A 39 4.61 3.71 5.39
CA PHE A 39 4.26 2.68 4.42
C PHE A 39 5.51 1.99 3.86
N PHE A 40 6.51 2.76 3.43
CA PHE A 40 7.80 2.23 2.96
C PHE A 40 8.44 1.32 4.01
N ILE A 41 8.63 1.84 5.24
CA ILE A 41 9.33 1.09 6.29
C ILE A 41 8.58 -0.20 6.64
N LEU A 42 7.28 -0.11 6.93
CA LEU A 42 6.52 -1.26 7.42
C LEU A 42 6.30 -2.31 6.32
N ALA A 43 5.90 -1.91 5.11
CA ALA A 43 5.67 -2.86 4.03
C ALA A 43 6.99 -3.51 3.58
N GLY A 44 8.08 -2.75 3.51
CA GLY A 44 9.42 -3.27 3.22
C GLY A 44 9.90 -4.25 4.29
N ALA A 45 9.73 -3.91 5.57
CA ALA A 45 10.09 -4.80 6.68
C ALA A 45 9.28 -6.10 6.66
N LEU A 46 7.97 -6.04 6.40
CA LEU A 46 7.13 -7.23 6.33
C LEU A 46 7.48 -8.13 5.12
N LEU A 47 7.81 -7.54 3.97
CA LEU A 47 8.32 -8.28 2.82
C LEU A 47 9.65 -8.97 3.13
N PHE A 48 10.56 -8.26 3.80
CA PHE A 48 11.83 -8.84 4.25
C PHE A 48 11.59 -9.99 5.23
N VAL A 49 10.68 -9.81 6.20
CA VAL A 49 10.34 -10.86 7.17
C VAL A 49 9.79 -12.09 6.48
N TRP A 50 8.85 -11.90 5.57
CA TRP A 50 8.27 -12.98 4.77
C TRP A 50 9.35 -13.73 3.96
N ARG A 51 10.35 -13.01 3.43
CA ARG A 51 11.44 -13.63 2.66
C ARG A 51 12.42 -14.41 3.53
N ARG A 52 12.75 -13.90 4.72
CA ARG A 52 13.83 -14.41 5.58
C ARG A 52 13.41 -15.44 6.60
N TRP A 53 12.20 -15.34 7.15
CA TRP A 53 11.74 -16.22 8.24
C TRP A 53 10.47 -16.98 7.83
N PRO A 54 10.61 -18.20 7.27
CA PRO A 54 9.48 -19.02 6.83
C PRO A 54 8.42 -19.26 7.90
N ARG A 55 8.84 -19.40 9.17
CA ARG A 55 7.94 -19.58 10.33
C ARG A 55 7.01 -18.38 10.53
N LEU A 56 7.45 -17.17 10.18
CA LEU A 56 6.68 -15.92 10.28
C LEU A 56 6.02 -15.51 8.97
N ALA A 57 6.27 -16.23 7.86
CA ALA A 57 5.82 -15.88 6.53
C ALA A 57 4.30 -15.65 6.43
N ARG A 58 3.51 -16.50 7.12
CA ARG A 58 2.05 -16.38 7.14
C ARG A 58 1.61 -15.11 7.86
N ALA A 59 2.17 -14.85 9.04
CA ALA A 59 1.87 -13.66 9.81
C ALA A 59 2.27 -12.40 9.03
N ALA A 60 3.51 -12.35 8.52
CA ALA A 60 4.01 -11.22 7.74
C ALA A 60 3.15 -10.94 6.50
N ARG A 61 2.73 -11.98 5.77
CA ARG A 61 1.82 -11.82 4.63
C ARG A 61 0.46 -11.26 5.04
N ILE A 62 -0.16 -11.80 6.09
CA ILE A 62 -1.49 -11.36 6.54
C ILE A 62 -1.41 -9.92 7.02
N THR A 63 -0.42 -9.58 7.84
CA THR A 63 -0.19 -8.22 8.33
C THR A 63 0.06 -7.25 7.17
N LEU A 64 0.88 -7.65 6.18
CA LEU A 64 1.15 -6.83 5.01
C LEU A 64 -0.14 -6.59 4.20
N LEU A 65 -0.92 -7.64 3.96
CA LEU A 65 -2.19 -7.51 3.25
C LEU A 65 -3.17 -6.62 4.03
N ALA A 66 -3.32 -6.84 5.33
CA ALA A 66 -4.19 -6.02 6.18
C ALA A 66 -3.76 -4.54 6.16
N PHE A 67 -2.46 -4.28 6.24
CA PHE A 67 -1.90 -2.94 6.20
C PHE A 67 -2.16 -2.25 4.85
N VAL A 68 -1.92 -2.94 3.72
CA VAL A 68 -2.25 -2.40 2.39
C VAL A 68 -3.75 -2.20 2.21
N MET A 69 -4.59 -3.10 2.73
CA MET A 69 -6.05 -2.96 2.68
C MET A 69 -6.53 -1.77 3.52
N LEU A 70 -5.93 -1.48 4.67
CA LEU A 70 -6.24 -0.30 5.46
C LEU A 70 -5.88 0.99 4.71
N ALA A 71 -4.72 1.03 4.05
CA ALA A 71 -4.34 2.17 3.20
C ALA A 71 -5.33 2.34 2.03
N LEU A 72 -5.77 1.24 1.40
CA LEU A 72 -6.77 1.26 0.34
C LEU A 72 -8.13 1.78 0.81
N THR A 73 -8.68 1.22 1.89
CA THR A 73 -10.04 1.55 2.31
C THR A 73 -10.12 2.87 3.06
N GLY A 74 -9.19 3.12 3.97
CA GLY A 74 -9.14 4.38 4.73
C GLY A 74 -8.58 5.52 3.89
N GLY A 75 -7.39 5.30 3.32
CA GLY A 75 -6.67 6.32 2.55
C GLY A 75 -7.19 6.49 1.12
N GLY A 76 -7.44 5.40 0.39
CA GLY A 76 -7.85 5.48 -1.02
C GLY A 76 -9.34 5.77 -1.24
N LEU A 77 -10.23 5.17 -0.43
CA LEU A 77 -11.67 5.26 -0.61
C LEU A 77 -12.35 6.24 0.35
N ALA A 78 -12.14 6.08 1.66
CA ALA A 78 -12.89 6.86 2.65
C ALA A 78 -12.56 8.36 2.63
N SER A 79 -11.32 8.71 2.27
CA SER A 79 -10.81 10.08 2.13
C SER A 79 -11.44 10.91 1.01
N VAL A 80 -12.07 10.25 0.03
CA VAL A 80 -12.68 10.88 -1.16
C VAL A 80 -14.21 10.75 -1.15
N LEU A 81 -14.81 10.17 -0.12
CA LEU A 81 -16.26 10.13 -0.02
C LEU A 81 -16.78 11.55 0.21
N PRO A 82 -17.72 12.10 -0.57
CA PRO A 82 -18.22 13.45 -0.37
C PRO A 82 -19.23 13.49 0.79
N LEU A 83 -18.76 13.27 2.03
CA LEU A 83 -19.63 13.29 3.22
C LEU A 83 -19.79 14.73 3.72
N ALA A 84 -21.03 15.21 3.77
CA ALA A 84 -21.36 16.60 4.10
C ALA A 84 -20.91 17.06 5.50
N PHE A 85 -20.68 16.13 6.43
CA PHE A 85 -20.33 16.42 7.82
C PHE A 85 -18.83 16.30 8.12
N TRP A 86 -18.01 15.90 7.15
CA TRP A 86 -16.59 15.67 7.35
C TRP A 86 -15.76 16.87 6.86
N PRO A 87 -14.86 17.43 7.68
CA PRO A 87 -14.04 18.57 7.28
C PRO A 87 -12.90 18.11 6.37
N TRP A 88 -13.20 17.98 5.07
CA TRP A 88 -12.24 17.56 4.06
C TRP A 88 -11.04 18.52 4.00
N LYS A 89 -9.86 17.96 4.24
CA LYS A 89 -8.58 18.61 3.96
C LYS A 89 -7.68 17.57 3.27
N PRO A 90 -7.24 17.83 2.03
CA PRO A 90 -7.54 19.01 1.20
C PRO A 90 -9.01 19.09 0.73
N GLU A 91 -9.37 20.24 0.14
CA GLU A 91 -10.70 20.45 -0.44
C GLU A 91 -10.93 19.47 -1.61
N GLN A 92 -12.13 18.92 -1.69
CA GLN A 92 -12.47 17.93 -2.72
C GLN A 92 -12.49 18.60 -4.10
N SER A 93 -11.56 18.21 -4.97
CA SER A 93 -11.40 18.74 -6.32
C SER A 93 -11.18 17.62 -7.33
N ALA A 94 -11.36 17.90 -8.62
CA ALA A 94 -11.09 16.90 -9.67
C ALA A 94 -9.65 16.38 -9.63
N GLU A 95 -8.69 17.26 -9.31
CA GLU A 95 -7.28 16.90 -9.13
C GLU A 95 -7.09 15.93 -7.96
N HIS A 96 -7.66 16.25 -6.79
CA HIS A 96 -7.64 15.38 -5.61
C HIS A 96 -8.18 13.98 -5.92
N TYR A 97 -9.34 13.89 -6.60
CA TYR A 97 -9.91 12.61 -7.01
C TYR A 97 -8.99 11.81 -7.95
N LEU A 98 -8.37 12.46 -8.94
CA LEU A 98 -7.47 11.80 -9.89
C LEU A 98 -6.21 11.28 -9.20
N VAL A 99 -5.63 12.06 -8.29
CA VAL A 99 -4.48 11.65 -7.47
C VAL A 99 -4.84 10.42 -6.63
N HIS A 100 -5.99 10.44 -5.97
CA HIS A 100 -6.49 9.29 -5.19
C HIS A 100 -6.77 8.06 -6.05
N VAL A 101 -7.28 8.21 -7.27
CA VAL A 101 -7.46 7.08 -8.20
C VAL A 101 -6.11 6.45 -8.53
N ALA A 102 -5.12 7.26 -8.92
CA ALA A 102 -3.78 6.76 -9.28
C ALA A 102 -3.11 6.04 -8.09
N TRP A 103 -3.19 6.63 -6.89
CA TRP A 103 -2.66 6.05 -5.67
C TRP A 103 -3.37 4.76 -5.27
N THR A 104 -4.71 4.75 -5.28
CA THR A 104 -5.51 3.57 -4.96
C THR A 104 -5.20 2.41 -5.91
N MET A 105 -5.01 2.70 -7.20
CA MET A 105 -4.63 1.68 -8.19
C MET A 105 -3.25 1.08 -7.91
N SER A 106 -2.26 1.88 -7.49
CA SER A 106 -0.92 1.37 -7.15
C SER A 106 -0.98 0.41 -5.96
N LEU A 107 -1.76 0.75 -4.92
CA LEU A 107 -1.99 -0.09 -3.76
C LEU A 107 -2.79 -1.35 -4.13
N ALA A 108 -3.80 -1.24 -4.99
CA ALA A 108 -4.65 -2.36 -5.40
C ALA A 108 -3.86 -3.42 -6.18
N VAL A 109 -2.97 -2.98 -7.07
CA VAL A 109 -2.04 -3.87 -7.79
C VAL A 109 -1.17 -4.64 -6.80
N PHE A 110 -0.60 -3.95 -5.80
CA PHE A 110 0.24 -4.60 -4.80
C PHE A 110 -0.55 -5.57 -3.90
N ALA A 111 -1.73 -5.17 -3.42
CA ALA A 111 -2.65 -6.02 -2.68
C ALA A 111 -3.00 -7.30 -3.46
N TRP A 112 -3.33 -7.17 -4.74
CA TRP A 112 -3.62 -8.29 -5.63
C TRP A 112 -2.43 -9.24 -5.76
N MET A 113 -1.20 -8.71 -5.92
CA MET A 113 0.01 -9.52 -5.98
C MET A 113 0.26 -10.30 -4.68
N ILE A 114 0.02 -9.70 -3.52
CA ILE A 114 0.12 -10.36 -2.21
C ILE A 114 -0.95 -11.44 -2.07
N PHE A 115 -2.19 -11.13 -2.45
CA PHE A 115 -3.34 -12.03 -2.38
C PHE A 115 -3.14 -13.27 -3.26
N LYS A 116 -2.65 -13.07 -4.50
CA LYS A 116 -2.39 -14.15 -5.48
C LYS A 116 -1.24 -15.08 -5.09
N GLN A 117 -0.43 -14.74 -4.10
CA GLN A 117 0.55 -15.70 -3.60
C GLN A 117 -0.21 -16.89 -3.01
N LYS A 118 0.00 -18.09 -3.59
CA LYS A 118 -0.55 -19.32 -2.99
C LYS A 118 0.03 -19.46 -1.58
N ARG A 119 -0.73 -20.05 -0.64
CA ARG A 119 -0.16 -20.46 0.65
C ARG A 119 1.12 -21.20 0.30
N ALA A 120 2.28 -20.69 0.72
CA ALA A 120 3.48 -21.50 0.71
C ALA A 120 3.11 -22.66 1.63
N THR A 121 2.78 -23.78 1.00
CA THR A 121 2.49 -25.05 1.64
C THR A 121 3.57 -25.26 2.67
N ALA A 122 3.14 -25.52 3.90
CA ALA A 122 3.97 -26.16 4.89
C ALA A 122 4.65 -27.34 4.19
N GLN A 123 5.95 -27.22 3.99
CA GLN A 123 6.85 -28.36 3.89
C GLN A 123 7.40 -28.56 5.30
#